data_AF-A0A957FHT6-F1
#
_entry.id   AF-A0A957FHT6-F1
#
_cell.length_a   1.000
_cell.length_b   1.000
_cell.length_c   1.000
_cell.angle_alpha   90.00
_cell.angle_beta   90.00
_cell.angle_gamma   90.00
#
_symmetry.space_group_name_H-M   'P 1'
#
loop_
_entity.id
_entity.type
_entity.pdbx_description
1 polymer ?
#
loop_
_entity_poly.entity_id
_entity_poly.type
_entity_poly.pdbx_seq_one_letter_code
_entity_poly.pdbx_strand_id
1 'polypeptide(L)'
;MGIQFAEPIEAIMAILFAVSMADDQVTADEFLTDHPLLAEMAQLYNDEQLADLQIGATRKFFDAFDTSNGLGAADVVTLTSAMNAILAPAQREVAFRIAAAAASANGLAAAERTLLEQLRQGLEIETAVAQAIIAAA
;
A
#
# COMPACT_ATOMS: atom_id res chain seq x y z
N MET A 1 8.02 -10.95 -14.50
CA MET A 1 6.85 -10.13 -14.89
C MET A 1 6.79 -8.97 -13.91
N GLY A 2 6.41 -7.76 -14.36
CA GLY A 2 6.29 -6.59 -13.48
C GLY A 2 4.83 -6.19 -13.33
N ILE A 3 4.50 -5.53 -12.23
CA ILE A 3 3.19 -4.93 -12.00
C ILE A 3 3.11 -3.55 -12.66
N GLN A 4 1.94 -3.17 -13.18
CA GLN A 4 1.67 -1.86 -13.75
C GLN A 4 0.29 -1.36 -13.31
N PHE A 5 0.22 -0.11 -12.90
CA PHE A 5 -1.01 0.55 -12.47
C PHE A 5 -1.46 1.55 -13.53
N ALA A 6 -2.76 1.61 -13.77
CA ALA A 6 -3.40 2.57 -14.66
C ALA A 6 -3.90 3.80 -13.91
N GLU A 7 -4.25 3.63 -12.62
CA GLU A 7 -4.78 4.69 -11.77
C GLU A 7 -4.04 4.74 -10.42
N PRO A 8 -3.86 5.94 -9.83
CA PRO A 8 -3.23 6.09 -8.50
C PRO A 8 -3.89 5.24 -7.41
N ILE A 9 -5.22 5.08 -7.46
CA ILE A 9 -5.96 4.31 -6.46
C ILE A 9 -5.62 2.81 -6.51
N GLU A 10 -5.30 2.26 -7.70
CA GLU A 10 -4.85 0.86 -7.81
C GLU A 10 -3.50 0.65 -7.13
N ALA A 11 -2.57 1.61 -7.30
CA ALA A 11 -1.26 1.59 -6.66
C ALA A 11 -1.38 1.66 -5.12
N ILE A 12 -2.35 2.42 -4.62
CA ILE A 12 -2.62 2.54 -3.19
C ILE A 12 -3.32 1.28 -2.65
N MET A 13 -4.26 0.69 -3.38
CA MET A 13 -4.85 -0.60 -2.99
C MET A 13 -3.78 -1.70 -2.93
N ALA A 14 -2.82 -1.71 -3.87
CA ALA A 14 -1.70 -2.64 -3.86
C ALA A 14 -0.81 -2.51 -2.62
N ILE A 15 -0.61 -1.29 -2.08
CA ILE A 15 0.16 -1.12 -0.84
C ILE A 15 -0.59 -1.65 0.39
N LEU A 16 -1.93 -1.59 0.39
CA LEU A 16 -2.75 -2.16 1.45
C LEU A 16 -2.61 -3.68 1.45
N PHE A 17 -2.67 -4.33 0.27
CA PHE A 17 -2.43 -5.77 0.17
C PHE A 17 -1.03 -6.15 0.67
N ALA A 18 -0.01 -5.38 0.29
CA ALA A 18 1.35 -5.58 0.77
C ALA A 18 1.45 -5.58 2.30
N VAL A 19 0.77 -4.63 2.95
CA VAL A 19 0.79 -4.48 4.41
C VAL A 19 -0.03 -5.58 5.09
N SER A 20 -1.26 -5.84 4.66
CA SER A 20 -2.11 -6.88 5.27
C SER A 20 -1.51 -8.29 5.20
N MET A 21 -0.60 -8.54 4.27
CA MET A 21 0.09 -9.83 4.14
C MET A 21 1.46 -9.87 4.83
N ALA A 22 1.85 -8.81 5.54
CA ALA A 22 3.17 -8.74 6.15
C ALA A 22 3.32 -9.60 7.41
N ASP A 23 2.23 -9.87 8.15
CA ASP A 23 2.29 -10.53 9.47
C ASP A 23 1.36 -11.75 9.63
N ASP A 24 0.92 -12.35 8.51
CA ASP A 24 0.01 -13.51 8.44
C ASP A 24 -1.35 -13.33 9.16
N GLN A 25 -1.66 -12.11 9.62
CA GLN A 25 -2.87 -11.79 10.36
C GLN A 25 -3.71 -10.75 9.62
N VAL A 26 -4.22 -11.12 8.44
CA VAL A 26 -5.20 -10.26 7.74
C VAL A 26 -6.43 -10.08 8.62
N THR A 27 -6.59 -8.90 9.21
CA THR A 27 -7.82 -8.55 9.93
C THR A 27 -8.76 -7.75 9.03
N ALA A 28 -10.07 -7.81 9.31
CA ALA A 28 -11.05 -6.98 8.61
C ALA A 28 -10.76 -5.47 8.78
N ASP A 29 -10.07 -5.09 9.86
CA ASP A 29 -9.71 -3.71 10.17
C ASP A 29 -8.51 -3.21 9.32
N GLU A 30 -7.66 -4.11 8.80
CA GLU A 30 -6.56 -3.76 7.88
C GLU A 30 -7.02 -3.57 6.42
N PHE A 31 -8.11 -4.22 6.04
CA PHE A 31 -8.80 -3.97 4.76
C PHE A 31 -9.64 -2.69 4.90
N LEU A 32 -8.94 -1.57 5.01
CA LEU A 32 -9.50 -0.25 5.27
C LEU A 32 -10.40 0.24 4.11
N THR A 33 -11.65 -0.19 4.06
CA THR A 33 -12.72 0.54 3.36
C THR A 33 -13.02 1.89 4.02
N ASP A 34 -12.54 2.12 5.26
CA ASP A 34 -12.85 3.31 6.06
C ASP A 34 -11.66 4.29 6.25
N HIS A 35 -10.50 4.07 5.60
CA HIS A 35 -9.40 5.05 5.73
C HIS A 35 -9.80 6.37 5.07
N PRO A 36 -9.80 7.52 5.78
CA PRO A 36 -10.30 8.79 5.25
C PRO A 36 -9.64 9.21 3.94
N LEU A 37 -8.33 8.97 3.79
CA LEU A 37 -7.60 9.27 2.55
C LEU A 37 -7.99 8.34 1.38
N LEU A 38 -8.30 7.08 1.64
CA LEU A 38 -8.79 6.17 0.60
C LEU A 38 -10.23 6.55 0.22
N ALA A 39 -11.05 6.90 1.20
CA ALA A 39 -12.41 7.37 0.99
C ALA A 39 -12.47 8.66 0.15
N GLU A 40 -11.55 9.61 0.38
CA GLU A 40 -11.44 10.83 -0.45
C GLU A 40 -11.11 10.50 -1.90
N MET A 41 -10.19 9.56 -2.14
CA MET A 41 -9.87 9.12 -3.51
C MET A 41 -11.01 8.33 -4.15
N ALA A 42 -11.73 7.52 -3.37
CA ALA A 42 -12.86 6.74 -3.83
C ALA A 42 -14.04 7.62 -4.30
N GLN A 43 -14.21 8.83 -3.75
CA GLN A 43 -15.25 9.78 -4.18
C GLN A 43 -15.15 10.20 -5.65
N LEU A 44 -14.00 9.99 -6.30
CA LEU A 44 -13.79 10.28 -7.72
C LEU A 44 -14.43 9.23 -8.64
N TYR A 45 -14.87 8.10 -8.08
CA TYR A 45 -15.38 6.95 -8.81
C TYR A 45 -16.78 6.62 -8.30
N ASN A 46 -17.62 6.07 -9.16
CA ASN A 46 -18.85 5.41 -8.70
C ASN A 46 -18.54 4.00 -8.17
N ASP A 47 -19.52 3.38 -7.51
CA ASP A 47 -19.34 2.06 -6.88
C ASP A 47 -18.90 0.96 -7.86
N GLU A 48 -19.41 0.99 -9.11
CA GLU A 48 -19.04 0.02 -10.16
C GLU A 48 -17.58 0.20 -10.59
N GLN A 49 -17.17 1.44 -10.84
CA GLN A 49 -15.77 1.78 -11.19
C GLN A 49 -14.82 1.43 -10.05
N LEU A 50 -15.20 1.72 -8.81
CA LEU A 50 -14.38 1.40 -7.64
C LEU A 50 -14.22 -0.12 -7.47
N ALA A 51 -15.30 -0.88 -7.67
CA ALA A 51 -15.25 -2.34 -7.66
C ALA A 51 -14.34 -2.89 -8.77
N ASP A 52 -14.43 -2.34 -9.99
CA ASP A 52 -13.58 -2.73 -11.11
C ASP A 52 -12.09 -2.43 -10.84
N LEU A 53 -11.79 -1.25 -10.27
CA LEU A 53 -10.44 -0.86 -9.88
C LEU A 53 -9.89 -1.76 -8.77
N GLN A 54 -10.71 -2.11 -7.79
CA GLN A 54 -10.32 -3.01 -6.71
C GLN A 54 -10.02 -4.42 -7.25
N ILE A 55 -10.89 -4.96 -8.11
CA ILE A 55 -10.67 -6.27 -8.75
C ILE A 55 -9.40 -6.22 -9.63
N GLY A 56 -9.22 -5.15 -10.38
CA GLY A 56 -8.05 -4.92 -11.23
C GLY A 56 -6.75 -4.89 -10.42
N ALA A 57 -6.69 -4.07 -9.37
CA ALA A 57 -5.55 -3.97 -8.47
C ALA A 57 -5.24 -5.32 -7.80
N THR A 58 -6.27 -6.02 -7.33
CA THR A 58 -6.14 -7.35 -6.72
C THR A 58 -5.48 -8.33 -7.69
N ARG A 59 -6.03 -8.48 -8.90
CA ARG A 59 -5.46 -9.38 -9.92
C ARG A 59 -4.03 -9.01 -10.27
N LYS A 60 -3.76 -7.74 -10.56
CA LYS A 60 -2.42 -7.24 -10.88
C LYS A 60 -1.41 -7.56 -9.78
N PHE A 61 -1.82 -7.45 -8.52
CA PHE A 61 -0.96 -7.73 -7.38
C PHE A 61 -0.66 -9.22 -7.24
N PHE A 62 -1.70 -10.05 -7.17
CA PHE A 62 -1.54 -11.50 -6.95
C PHE A 62 -1.00 -12.26 -8.17
N ASP A 63 -1.14 -11.72 -9.38
CA ASP A 63 -0.47 -12.26 -10.57
C ASP A 63 1.03 -11.91 -10.59
N ALA A 64 1.43 -10.81 -9.93
CA ALA A 64 2.80 -10.32 -9.94
C ALA A 64 3.67 -10.88 -8.81
N PHE A 65 3.08 -11.19 -7.66
CA PHE A 65 3.82 -11.53 -6.45
C PHE A 65 3.38 -12.88 -5.86
N ASP A 66 4.35 -13.67 -5.40
CA ASP A 66 4.08 -14.82 -4.53
C ASP A 66 3.95 -14.31 -3.10
N THR A 67 2.72 -14.30 -2.59
CA THR A 67 2.39 -13.71 -1.29
C THR A 67 2.35 -14.72 -0.16
N SER A 68 2.76 -15.98 -0.39
CA SER A 68 2.61 -17.05 0.61
C SER A 68 3.45 -16.82 1.87
N ASN A 69 4.43 -15.92 1.84
CA ASN A 69 5.30 -15.56 2.96
C ASN A 69 5.51 -14.03 3.06
N GLY A 70 4.50 -13.26 2.64
CA GLY A 70 4.64 -11.81 2.45
C GLY A 70 5.54 -11.43 1.27
N LEU A 71 5.81 -10.14 1.11
CA LEU A 71 6.65 -9.62 0.03
C LEU A 71 8.14 -9.67 0.40
N GLY A 72 8.97 -10.21 -0.49
CA GLY A 72 10.42 -10.09 -0.38
C GLY A 72 10.92 -8.69 -0.75
N ALA A 73 12.15 -8.36 -0.39
CA ALA A 73 12.75 -7.05 -0.70
C ALA A 73 12.74 -6.71 -2.21
N ALA A 74 12.94 -7.71 -3.08
CA ALA A 74 12.88 -7.53 -4.53
C ALA A 74 11.46 -7.23 -5.03
N ASP A 75 10.44 -7.81 -4.39
CA ASP A 75 9.04 -7.57 -4.70
C ASP A 75 8.63 -6.16 -4.28
N VAL A 76 9.08 -5.71 -3.09
CA VAL A 76 8.85 -4.34 -2.64
C VAL A 76 9.53 -3.32 -3.56
N VAL A 77 10.73 -3.59 -4.06
CA VAL A 77 11.37 -2.74 -5.09
C VAL A 77 10.53 -2.70 -6.37
N THR A 78 10.02 -3.84 -6.83
CA THR A 78 9.16 -3.91 -8.01
C THR A 78 7.86 -3.13 -7.82
N LEU A 79 7.21 -3.29 -6.66
CA LEU A 79 5.98 -2.59 -6.30
C LEU A 79 6.21 -1.07 -6.27
N THR A 80 7.19 -0.60 -5.49
CA THR A 80 7.49 0.83 -5.33
C THR A 80 7.94 1.47 -6.65
N SER A 81 8.67 0.75 -7.51
CA SER A 81 9.00 1.23 -8.86
C SER A 81 7.74 1.44 -9.72
N ALA A 82 6.77 0.53 -9.67
CA ALA A 82 5.51 0.67 -10.39
C ALA A 82 4.65 1.82 -9.82
N MET A 83 4.64 1.98 -8.50
CA MET A 83 3.97 3.10 -7.83
C MET A 83 4.59 4.44 -8.24
N ASN A 84 5.91 4.56 -8.22
CA ASN A 84 6.61 5.80 -8.56
C ASN A 84 6.40 6.23 -10.02
N ALA A 85 6.07 5.30 -10.91
CA ALA A 85 5.76 5.58 -12.31
C ALA A 85 4.42 6.31 -12.51
N ILE A 86 3.49 6.22 -11.55
CA ILE A 86 2.16 6.83 -11.64
C ILE A 86 1.89 7.85 -10.53
N LEU A 87 2.48 7.68 -9.35
CA LEU A 87 2.27 8.55 -8.20
C LEU A 87 3.22 9.74 -8.22
N ALA A 88 2.63 10.94 -8.14
CA ALA A 88 3.37 12.17 -7.82
C ALA A 88 3.92 12.10 -6.38
N PRO A 89 4.97 12.87 -6.04
CA PRO A 89 5.59 12.84 -4.70
C PRO A 89 4.59 12.98 -3.54
N ALA A 90 3.62 13.90 -3.65
CA ALA A 90 2.58 14.07 -2.62
C ALA A 90 1.69 12.81 -2.47
N GLN A 91 1.40 12.11 -3.57
CA GLN A 91 0.60 10.89 -3.55
C GLN A 91 1.40 9.70 -2.99
N ARG A 92 2.73 9.68 -3.16
CA ARG A 92 3.60 8.68 -2.53
C ARG A 92 3.59 8.80 -1.01
N GLU A 93 3.61 10.04 -0.50
CA GLU A 93 3.46 10.30 0.94
C GLU A 93 2.09 9.84 1.45
N VAL A 94 1.01 10.13 0.70
CA VAL A 94 -0.34 9.64 1.03
C VAL A 94 -0.39 8.11 1.05
N ALA A 95 0.19 7.44 0.05
CA ALA A 95 0.27 5.99 0.00
C ALA A 95 1.03 5.44 1.22
N PHE A 96 2.13 6.08 1.61
CA PHE A 96 2.90 5.70 2.80
C PHE A 96 2.11 5.92 4.11
N ARG A 97 1.33 7.02 4.22
CA ARG A 97 0.45 7.26 5.36
C ARG A 97 -0.59 6.16 5.51
N ILE A 98 -1.23 5.76 4.41
CA ILE A 98 -2.22 4.68 4.38
C ILE A 98 -1.56 3.36 4.80
N ALA A 99 -0.37 3.06 4.27
CA ALA A 99 0.38 1.86 4.64
C ALA A 99 0.74 1.83 6.14
N ALA A 100 1.22 2.95 6.68
CA ALA A 100 1.56 3.06 8.10
C ALA A 100 0.33 2.93 9.00
N ALA A 101 -0.80 3.55 8.62
CA ALA A 101 -2.06 3.43 9.35
C ALA A 101 -2.57 1.98 9.37
N ALA A 102 -2.51 1.28 8.23
CA ALA A 102 -2.89 -0.12 8.14
C ALA A 102 -2.00 -1.00 9.03
N ALA A 103 -0.68 -0.84 8.96
CA ALA A 103 0.29 -1.61 9.73
C ALA A 103 0.24 -1.32 11.24
N SER A 104 -0.18 -0.11 11.63
CA SER A 104 -0.30 0.26 13.05
C SER A 104 -1.61 -0.22 13.69
N ALA A 105 -2.62 -0.63 12.90
CA ALA A 105 -3.99 -0.87 13.39
C ALA A 105 -4.06 -1.89 14.53
N ASN A 106 -3.26 -2.95 14.46
CA ASN A 106 -3.20 -4.02 15.47
C ASN A 106 -1.89 -4.05 16.27
N GLY A 107 -1.14 -2.95 16.20
CA GLY A 107 0.19 -2.83 16.79
C GLY A 107 1.28 -3.33 15.85
N LEU A 108 2.32 -2.51 15.69
CA LEU A 108 3.30 -2.67 14.61
C LEU A 108 4.31 -3.80 14.88
N ALA A 109 4.14 -4.93 14.18
CA ALA A 109 4.99 -6.11 14.20
C ALA A 109 6.37 -5.89 13.54
N ALA A 110 7.31 -6.82 13.77
CA ALA A 110 8.66 -6.69 13.21
C ALA A 110 8.71 -6.80 11.69
N ALA A 111 7.85 -7.64 11.10
CA ALA A 111 7.74 -7.80 9.65
C ALA A 111 7.18 -6.52 9.00
N GLU A 112 6.13 -5.94 9.57
CA GLU A 112 5.56 -4.67 9.12
C GLU A 112 6.54 -3.50 9.23
N ARG A 113 7.33 -3.40 10.31
CA ARG A 113 8.42 -2.39 10.40
C ARG A 113 9.41 -2.52 9.27
N THR A 114 9.77 -3.76 8.95
CA THR A 114 10.72 -4.05 7.86
C THR A 114 10.11 -3.65 6.52
N LEU A 115 8.84 -3.99 6.29
CA LEU A 115 8.11 -3.60 5.08
C LEU A 115 7.96 -2.08 4.97
N LEU A 116 7.55 -1.38 6.04
CA LEU A 116 7.44 0.07 6.05
C LEU A 116 8.78 0.75 5.78
N GLU A 117 9.89 0.24 6.32
CA GLU A 117 11.21 0.81 6.01
C GLU A 117 11.59 0.60 4.54
N GLN A 118 11.25 -0.55 3.96
CA GLN A 118 11.47 -0.81 2.52
C GLN A 118 10.57 0.08 1.64
N LEU A 119 9.29 0.24 2.01
CA LEU A 119 8.36 1.13 1.33
C LEU A 119 8.81 2.59 1.43
N ARG A 120 9.28 3.03 2.60
CA ARG A 120 9.84 4.37 2.80
C ARG A 120 10.98 4.63 1.83
N GLN A 121 11.93 3.71 1.74
CA GLN A 121 13.08 3.82 0.84
C GLN A 121 12.63 3.85 -0.62
N GLY A 122 11.77 2.91 -1.02
CA GLY A 122 11.33 2.79 -2.41
C GLY A 122 10.44 3.95 -2.88
N LEU A 123 9.61 4.50 -2.00
CA LEU A 123 8.76 5.67 -2.28
C LEU A 123 9.49 7.01 -2.11
N GLU A 124 10.78 6.97 -1.76
CA GLU A 124 11.65 8.14 -1.58
C GLU A 124 11.16 9.09 -0.47
N ILE A 125 10.58 8.53 0.61
CA ILE A 125 10.08 9.31 1.75
C ILE A 125 11.22 9.63 2.72
N GLU A 126 11.37 10.91 3.05
CA GLU A 126 12.36 11.36 4.04
C GLU A 126 12.14 10.68 5.39
N THR A 127 13.23 10.27 6.05
CA THR A 127 13.16 9.56 7.34
C THR A 127 12.39 10.34 8.41
N ALA A 128 12.57 11.66 8.48
CA ALA A 128 11.85 12.50 9.45
C ALA A 128 10.33 12.52 9.18
N VAL A 129 9.94 12.59 7.91
CA VAL A 129 8.53 12.55 7.49
C VAL A 129 7.92 11.19 7.81
N ALA A 130 8.62 10.10 7.47
CA ALA A 130 8.16 8.74 7.75
C ALA A 130 7.98 8.49 9.25
N GLN A 131 8.92 8.95 10.08
CA GLN A 131 8.81 8.84 11.54
C GLN A 131 7.62 9.63 12.09
N ALA A 132 7.37 10.84 11.58
CA ALA A 132 6.22 11.63 11.97
C ALA A 132 4.89 10.96 11.57
N ILE A 133 4.84 10.32 10.40
CA ILE A 133 3.69 9.56 9.92
C ILE A 133 3.42 8.35 10.81
N ILE A 134 4.44 7.52 11.07
CA ILE A 134 4.29 6.31 11.89
C ILE A 134 3.91 6.66 13.34
N ALA A 135 4.43 7.77 13.88
CA ALA A 135 4.07 8.22 15.23
C ALA A 135 2.62 8.75 15.35
N ALA A 136 1.99 9.08 14.23
CA ALA A 136 0.62 9.59 14.15
C ALA A 136 -0.40 8.53 13.69
N ALA A 137 0.06 7.35 13.30
CA ALA A 137 -0.71 6.20 12.85
C ALA A 137 -1.09 5.32 14.04
#